data_AF-A0A3S0U582-F1
#
_entry.id   AF-A0A3S0U582-F1
#
_cell.length_a   1.000
_cell.length_b   1.000
_cell.length_c   1.000
_cell.angle_alpha   90.00
_cell.angle_beta   90.00
_cell.angle_gamma   90.00
#
_symmetry.space_group_name_H-M   'P 1'
#
loop_
_entity.id
_entity.type
_entity.pdbx_description
1 polymer ?
#
loop_
_entity_poly.entity_id
_entity_poly.type
_entity_poly.pdbx_seq_one_letter_code
_entity_poly.pdbx_strand_id
1 'polypeptide(L)'
;MWTIPVTHWCASAPSRRQAAISKNRGVDVSERWIVSIDQVQEPLMEHTQLSRRDIAKGAAWSAPLVATTAAIPAYAASPTNPDLAVLFDGGGGSDGYFNSAYLNLGVPASDTPITTQAPITMVIDVVGLNPNATDERSMTFGSSFGSVSRGSYNSSTFTTTITWTIPENTQLPVAKRGSGAVNVLFTFRDGASSKGRITNKIIIRSVSGGTIVSPQTVPIDSSVVRDANQGAVSPNGIY
;
A
#
# COMPACT_ATOMS: atom_id res chain seq x y z
N MET A 1 43.18 40.24 -10.63
CA MET A 1 42.55 40.32 -11.97
C MET A 1 41.37 39.37 -11.93
N TRP A 2 40.14 39.76 -11.59
CA TRP A 2 39.17 40.62 -12.33
C TRP A 2 39.10 40.18 -13.81
N THR A 3 37.98 39.68 -14.34
CA THR A 3 36.68 40.38 -14.44
C THR A 3 35.50 39.42 -14.69
N ILE A 4 34.35 39.74 -14.10
CA ILE A 4 32.99 39.23 -14.41
C ILE A 4 32.34 40.19 -15.42
N PRO A 5 31.52 39.74 -16.39
CA PRO A 5 30.54 40.60 -17.01
C PRO A 5 29.16 40.47 -16.33
N VAL A 6 28.79 41.56 -15.64
CA VAL A 6 27.42 41.93 -15.26
C VAL A 6 26.96 43.01 -16.25
N THR A 7 25.71 42.94 -16.71
CA THR A 7 24.75 44.07 -16.88
C THR A 7 23.58 43.60 -17.76
N HIS A 8 22.33 44.06 -17.65
CA HIS A 8 21.47 44.67 -16.62
C HIS A 8 20.22 45.19 -17.38
N TRP A 9 19.06 45.22 -16.71
CA TRP A 9 17.92 46.16 -16.89
C TRP A 9 16.97 45.92 -18.09
N CYS A 10 15.67 46.23 -18.04
CA CYS A 10 14.91 47.09 -17.12
C CYS A 10 13.43 46.67 -16.99
N ALA A 11 12.82 47.20 -15.93
CA ALA A 11 11.51 46.99 -15.34
C ALA A 11 10.29 47.57 -16.09
N SER A 12 9.08 47.17 -15.66
CA SER A 12 8.07 48.10 -15.09
C SER A 12 6.75 47.39 -14.71
N ALA A 13 6.39 47.42 -13.42
CA ALA A 13 4.99 47.37 -12.94
C ALA A 13 4.36 48.79 -13.03
N PRO A 14 3.18 49.14 -12.47
CA PRO A 14 1.99 48.39 -12.03
C PRO A 14 0.67 48.98 -12.62
N SER A 15 -0.52 48.43 -12.34
CA SER A 15 -1.75 49.24 -12.42
C SER A 15 -2.83 48.84 -11.40
N ARG A 16 -3.08 49.75 -10.46
CA ARG A 16 -4.29 49.87 -9.62
C ARG A 16 -5.41 50.58 -10.41
N ARG A 17 -6.66 50.18 -10.20
CA ARG A 17 -7.89 51.03 -10.09
C ARG A 17 -8.86 50.26 -9.17
N GLN A 18 -9.25 50.74 -7.97
CA GLN A 18 -10.32 51.72 -7.66
C GLN A 18 -11.64 51.42 -8.38
N ALA A 19 -12.86 51.57 -7.85
CA ALA A 19 -13.50 51.73 -6.55
C ALA A 19 -15.00 51.95 -6.90
N ALA A 20 -15.97 51.44 -6.14
CA ALA A 20 -17.32 52.04 -6.12
C ALA A 20 -18.10 51.65 -4.86
N ILE A 21 -18.24 52.63 -3.98
CA ILE A 21 -19.20 52.73 -2.88
C ILE A 21 -20.50 53.31 -3.47
N SER A 22 -21.67 52.81 -3.05
CA SER A 22 -22.89 53.63 -3.10
C SER A 22 -23.67 53.49 -1.78
N LYS A 23 -24.03 54.65 -1.22
CA LYS A 23 -24.91 54.87 -0.06
C LYS A 23 -26.30 55.22 -0.58
N ASN A 24 -27.35 54.83 0.15
CA ASN A 24 -28.51 55.64 0.62
C ASN A 24 -29.67 54.70 1.00
N ARG A 25 -30.13 54.62 2.26
CA ARG A 25 -30.87 55.56 3.14
C ARG A 25 -32.40 55.34 3.07
N GLY A 26 -32.99 55.10 4.24
CA GLY A 26 -34.39 55.38 4.60
C GLY A 26 -35.42 54.44 3.97
N VAL A 27 -36.50 54.01 4.63
CA VAL A 27 -37.30 54.69 5.64
C VAL A 27 -38.00 53.62 6.51
N ASP A 28 -38.05 53.90 7.81
CA ASP A 28 -38.82 53.22 8.85
C ASP A 28 -40.12 54.03 9.04
N VAL A 29 -41.31 53.42 8.96
CA VAL A 29 -42.53 53.97 9.59
C VAL A 29 -43.48 52.82 9.97
N SER A 30 -43.62 52.66 11.27
CA SER A 30 -44.66 51.94 12.01
C SER A 30 -46.07 52.46 11.75
N GLU A 31 -47.09 51.60 11.74
CA GLU A 31 -48.43 52.00 12.18
C GLU A 31 -49.23 50.82 12.78
N ARG A 32 -49.60 51.02 14.04
CA ARG A 32 -50.55 50.24 14.85
C ARG A 32 -51.97 50.52 14.39
N TRP A 33 -52.81 49.49 14.34
CA TRP A 33 -54.25 49.65 14.54
C TRP A 33 -54.74 48.58 15.52
N ILE A 34 -55.25 49.05 16.66
CA ILE A 34 -56.06 48.30 17.62
C ILE A 34 -57.51 48.70 17.35
N VAL A 35 -58.39 47.72 17.14
CA VAL A 35 -59.84 47.89 17.34
C VAL A 35 -60.31 46.68 18.14
N SER A 36 -60.86 46.95 19.32
CA SER A 36 -61.63 46.03 20.15
C SER A 36 -63.09 46.49 20.12
N ILE A 37 -64.05 45.56 20.17
CA ILE A 37 -65.31 45.58 20.98
C ILE A 37 -66.09 44.28 20.71
N ASP A 38 -66.12 43.44 21.75
CA ASP A 38 -67.21 42.64 22.38
C ASP A 38 -68.36 41.94 21.60
N GLN A 39 -68.36 40.60 21.75
CA GLN A 39 -69.40 39.70 22.28
C GLN A 39 -70.90 39.89 21.92
N VAL A 40 -71.53 38.87 21.29
CA VAL A 40 -72.86 38.30 21.69
C VAL A 40 -73.06 36.83 21.21
N GLN A 41 -73.23 35.93 22.20
CA GLN A 41 -73.98 34.65 22.33
C GLN A 41 -74.00 33.53 21.26
N GLU A 42 -73.69 32.31 21.76
CA GLU A 42 -73.87 30.99 21.13
C GLU A 42 -75.30 30.44 21.14
N PRO A 43 -75.57 29.38 20.34
CA PRO A 43 -76.42 28.27 20.76
C PRO A 43 -75.67 26.93 20.81
N LEU A 44 -75.87 26.25 21.94
CA LEU A 44 -75.56 24.87 22.31
C LEU A 44 -75.58 23.84 21.16
N MET A 45 -74.47 23.11 21.00
CA MET A 45 -74.51 21.69 20.58
C MET A 45 -73.46 20.87 21.34
N GLU A 46 -73.97 20.08 22.28
CA GLU A 46 -73.57 18.73 22.67
C GLU A 46 -72.06 18.40 22.75
N HIS A 47 -71.53 18.43 23.98
CA HIS A 47 -70.25 17.81 24.33
C HIS A 47 -70.36 16.28 24.23
N THR A 48 -69.86 15.69 23.14
CA THR A 48 -69.53 14.26 23.14
C THR A 48 -68.31 14.04 24.03
N GLN A 49 -68.56 13.62 25.27
CA GLN A 49 -67.50 13.28 26.22
C GLN A 49 -66.71 12.07 25.69
N LEU A 50 -65.43 12.30 25.35
CA LEU A 50 -64.46 11.22 25.16
C LEU A 50 -64.36 10.44 26.48
N SER A 51 -64.91 9.22 26.47
CA SER A 51 -64.88 8.32 27.62
C SER A 51 -63.47 7.79 27.85
N ARG A 52 -63.09 7.63 29.13
CA ARG A 52 -61.79 7.09 29.58
C ARG A 52 -61.42 5.71 29.01
N ARG A 53 -62.36 5.03 28.33
CA ARG A 53 -62.17 3.72 27.71
C ARG A 53 -61.43 3.77 26.37
N ASP A 54 -61.37 4.92 25.70
CA ASP A 54 -60.69 5.05 24.39
C ASP A 54 -59.19 5.37 24.50
N ILE A 55 -58.71 5.81 25.67
CA ILE A 55 -57.28 6.08 25.91
C ILE A 55 -56.48 4.77 26.14
N ALA A 56 -57.15 3.67 26.53
CA ALA A 56 -56.48 2.41 26.85
C ALA A 56 -56.08 1.56 25.63
N LYS A 57 -56.45 1.95 24.40
CA LYS A 57 -56.06 1.22 23.18
C LYS A 57 -54.86 1.79 22.42
N GLY A 58 -54.29 2.91 22.89
CA GLY A 58 -53.10 3.53 22.28
C GLY A 58 -51.80 3.34 23.08
N ALA A 59 -51.80 2.55 24.16
CA ALA A 59 -50.71 2.47 25.13
C ALA A 59 -49.94 1.13 25.12
N ALA A 60 -49.75 0.56 23.95
CA ALA A 60 -48.64 -0.34 23.65
C ALA A 60 -48.19 0.15 22.28
N TRP A 61 -47.03 0.78 22.07
CA TRP A 61 -45.70 0.37 22.48
C TRP A 61 -44.82 1.62 22.62
N SER A 62 -44.65 2.10 23.86
CA SER A 62 -43.59 3.03 24.19
C SER A 62 -42.29 2.24 24.38
N ALA A 63 -41.44 2.19 23.36
CA ALA A 63 -40.01 2.05 23.59
C ALA A 63 -39.31 3.15 22.79
N PRO A 64 -38.48 4.00 23.43
CA PRO A 64 -37.74 5.04 22.74
C PRO A 64 -36.72 4.36 21.85
N LEU A 65 -36.87 4.45 20.52
CA LEU A 65 -35.72 4.29 19.66
C LEU A 65 -34.85 5.53 19.91
N VAL A 66 -33.95 5.42 20.88
CA VAL A 66 -32.63 6.02 20.71
C VAL A 66 -32.18 5.45 19.37
N ALA A 67 -32.26 6.26 18.32
CA ALA A 67 -31.50 6.00 17.11
C ALA A 67 -30.05 6.02 17.59
N THR A 68 -29.56 4.83 17.96
CA THR A 68 -28.15 4.54 17.86
C THR A 68 -27.76 5.08 16.51
N THR A 69 -26.79 5.98 16.47
CA THR A 69 -25.96 6.14 15.28
C THR A 69 -25.30 4.78 15.10
N ALA A 70 -26.09 3.84 14.56
CA ALA A 70 -25.70 2.52 14.19
C ALA A 70 -24.48 2.75 13.32
N ALA A 71 -23.37 2.18 13.80
CA ALA A 71 -22.08 2.14 13.17
C ALA A 71 -22.19 2.60 11.72
N ILE A 72 -21.69 3.81 11.43
CA ILE A 72 -21.16 4.06 10.09
C ILE A 72 -20.36 2.79 9.82
N PRO A 73 -20.71 1.98 8.80
CA PRO A 73 -19.91 0.82 8.49
C PRO A 73 -18.50 1.35 8.50
N ALA A 74 -17.66 0.87 9.43
CA ALA A 74 -16.24 1.12 9.32
C ALA A 74 -15.99 0.74 7.88
N TYR A 75 -15.70 1.75 7.03
CA TYR A 75 -15.39 1.49 5.64
C TYR A 75 -14.44 0.31 5.75
N ALA A 76 -14.80 -0.82 5.15
CA ALA A 76 -13.87 -1.92 5.02
C ALA A 76 -12.75 -1.30 4.19
N ALA A 77 -11.81 -0.67 4.89
CA ALA A 77 -10.66 -0.05 4.30
C ALA A 77 -9.99 -1.23 3.64
N SER A 78 -10.05 -1.27 2.32
CA SER A 78 -9.27 -2.25 1.58
C SER A 78 -7.87 -2.17 2.16
N PRO A 79 -7.24 -3.31 2.51
CA PRO A 79 -5.88 -3.31 3.01
C PRO A 79 -5.05 -2.35 2.17
N THR A 80 -4.50 -1.30 2.79
CA THR A 80 -3.65 -0.37 2.04
C THR A 80 -2.46 -1.18 1.57
N ASN A 81 -2.27 -1.29 0.25
CA ASN A 81 -1.11 -1.98 -0.31
C ASN A 81 0.15 -1.27 0.22
N PRO A 82 0.97 -1.94 1.04
CA PRO A 82 2.16 -1.32 1.58
C PRO A 82 3.21 -1.12 0.49
N ASP A 83 4.01 -0.08 0.65
CA ASP A 83 5.26 0.06 -0.06
C ASP A 83 6.29 -0.93 0.50
N LEU A 84 6.91 -1.67 -0.40
CA LEU A 84 7.82 -2.77 -0.10
C LEU A 84 9.21 -2.46 -0.64
N ALA A 85 10.21 -2.97 0.06
CA ALA A 85 11.60 -2.96 -0.38
C ALA A 85 12.17 -4.37 -0.34
N VAL A 86 13.02 -4.66 -1.32
CA VAL A 86 13.74 -5.93 -1.40
C VAL A 86 15.24 -5.73 -1.51
N LEU A 87 16.00 -6.71 -1.03
CA LEU A 87 17.45 -6.73 -1.12
C LEU A 87 17.92 -8.14 -1.45
N PHE A 88 18.77 -8.27 -2.46
CA PHE A 88 19.53 -9.50 -2.69
C PHE A 88 20.76 -9.52 -1.78
N ASP A 89 21.01 -10.66 -1.16
CA ASP A 89 22.14 -10.85 -0.25
C ASP A 89 22.73 -12.25 -0.47
N GLY A 90 23.75 -12.33 -1.32
CA GLY A 90 24.52 -13.56 -1.54
C GLY A 90 25.40 -13.94 -0.35
N GLY A 91 25.82 -15.20 -0.33
CA GLY A 91 26.45 -15.82 0.82
C GLY A 91 27.39 -16.96 0.44
N GLY A 92 28.66 -16.58 0.25
CA GLY A 92 29.85 -17.41 0.47
C GLY A 92 30.48 -18.06 -0.77
N GLY A 93 29.68 -18.48 -1.76
CA GLY A 93 30.17 -19.21 -2.93
C GLY A 93 30.53 -18.29 -4.10
N SER A 94 31.43 -18.77 -4.96
CA SER A 94 31.64 -18.19 -6.30
C SER A 94 30.53 -18.63 -7.27
N ASP A 95 30.35 -17.88 -8.35
CA ASP A 95 29.31 -18.11 -9.36
C ASP A 95 29.33 -19.56 -9.86
N GLY A 96 28.19 -20.24 -9.72
CA GLY A 96 27.98 -21.61 -10.19
C GLY A 96 28.57 -22.70 -9.29
N TYR A 97 29.25 -22.37 -8.20
CA TYR A 97 29.68 -23.32 -7.17
C TYR A 97 28.63 -23.46 -6.07
N PHE A 98 28.83 -24.31 -5.06
CA PHE A 98 27.91 -24.28 -3.92
C PHE A 98 27.77 -22.86 -3.35
N ASN A 99 26.54 -22.34 -3.30
CA ASN A 99 26.27 -20.96 -2.93
C ASN A 99 24.91 -20.84 -2.22
N SER A 100 24.79 -19.86 -1.34
CA SER A 100 23.53 -19.50 -0.71
C SER A 100 23.23 -18.04 -1.01
N ALA A 101 22.00 -17.71 -1.35
CA ALA A 101 21.56 -16.34 -1.53
C ALA A 101 20.24 -16.11 -0.80
N TYR A 102 20.02 -14.88 -0.34
CA TYR A 102 18.78 -14.46 0.29
C TYR A 102 18.13 -13.37 -0.53
N LEU A 103 16.83 -13.50 -0.75
CA LEU A 103 15.98 -12.37 -1.11
C LEU A 103 15.29 -11.89 0.16
N ASN A 104 15.74 -10.75 0.68
CA ASN A 104 15.17 -10.12 1.86
C ASN A 104 14.03 -9.18 1.46
N LEU A 105 12.96 -9.20 2.24
CA LEU A 105 11.80 -8.31 2.13
C LEU A 105 11.68 -7.46 3.40
N GLY A 106 11.25 -6.21 3.20
CA GLY A 106 10.77 -5.34 4.26
C GLY A 106 10.03 -4.15 3.68
N VAL A 107 9.97 -3.08 4.46
CA VAL A 107 9.58 -1.74 4.00
C VAL A 107 10.82 -0.93 3.61
N PRO A 108 10.67 0.15 2.79
CA PRO A 108 11.75 1.08 2.49
C PRO A 108 12.48 1.61 3.72
N ALA A 109 13.76 1.98 3.58
CA ALA A 109 14.60 2.43 4.69
C ALA A 109 14.12 3.75 5.34
N SER A 110 13.36 4.56 4.60
CA SER A 110 12.72 5.79 5.08
C SER A 110 11.47 5.54 5.92
N ASP A 111 10.95 4.32 5.90
CA ASP A 111 9.61 4.01 6.40
C ASP A 111 9.67 3.31 7.75
N THR A 112 8.54 3.29 8.45
CA THR A 112 8.39 2.58 9.71
C THR A 112 7.97 1.13 9.47
N PRO A 113 8.47 0.15 10.23
CA PRO A 113 7.98 -1.22 10.19
C PRO A 113 6.45 -1.32 10.27
N ILE A 114 5.89 -2.29 9.57
CA ILE A 114 4.43 -2.48 9.47
C ILE A 114 4.02 -3.91 9.82
N THR A 115 2.74 -4.10 10.07
CA THR A 115 2.11 -5.42 10.07
C THR A 115 1.24 -5.55 8.82
N THR A 116 1.48 -6.59 8.02
CA THR A 116 0.72 -6.82 6.77
C THR A 116 -0.76 -7.08 7.07
N GLN A 117 -1.66 -6.41 6.37
CA GLN A 117 -3.11 -6.59 6.53
C GLN A 117 -3.72 -7.63 5.58
N ALA A 118 -2.94 -8.08 4.60
CA ALA A 118 -3.29 -9.13 3.65
C ALA A 118 -2.02 -9.93 3.28
N PRO A 119 -2.16 -11.15 2.72
CA PRO A 119 -0.99 -11.90 2.28
C PRO A 119 -0.23 -11.19 1.17
N ILE A 120 1.10 -11.20 1.24
CA ILE A 120 1.98 -10.79 0.16
C ILE A 120 2.37 -12.03 -0.63
N THR A 121 2.20 -12.01 -1.95
CA THR A 121 2.66 -13.09 -2.82
C THR A 121 3.61 -12.54 -3.86
N MET A 122 4.83 -13.08 -3.89
CA MET A 122 5.84 -12.78 -4.89
C MET A 122 6.01 -13.97 -5.82
N VAL A 123 6.06 -13.68 -7.13
CA VAL A 123 6.43 -14.66 -8.14
C VAL A 123 7.85 -14.34 -8.60
N ILE A 124 8.74 -15.31 -8.42
CA ILE A 124 10.18 -15.15 -8.60
C ILE A 124 10.67 -16.20 -9.57
N ASP A 125 11.48 -15.80 -10.53
CA ASP A 125 12.13 -16.68 -11.50
C ASP A 125 13.59 -16.86 -11.14
N VAL A 126 14.03 -18.12 -11.06
CA VAL A 126 15.44 -18.47 -10.99
C VAL A 126 15.87 -18.90 -12.38
N VAL A 127 16.75 -18.13 -13.00
CA VAL A 127 17.13 -18.29 -14.41
C VAL A 127 18.57 -18.78 -14.49
N GLY A 128 18.78 -19.93 -15.14
CA GLY A 128 20.09 -20.45 -15.49
C GLY A 128 20.71 -19.63 -16.63
N LEU A 129 22.01 -19.34 -16.54
CA LEU A 129 22.72 -18.47 -17.48
C LEU A 129 23.67 -19.22 -18.43
N ASN A 130 23.72 -20.56 -18.35
CA ASN A 130 24.47 -21.37 -19.31
C ASN A 130 23.53 -21.84 -20.43
N PRO A 131 23.51 -21.19 -21.61
CA PRO A 131 22.60 -21.55 -22.70
C PRO A 131 22.92 -22.90 -23.34
N ASN A 132 24.10 -23.46 -23.06
CA ASN A 132 24.51 -24.75 -23.59
C ASN A 132 24.03 -25.92 -22.71
N ALA A 133 23.68 -25.66 -21.44
CA ALA A 133 23.19 -26.67 -20.51
C ALA A 133 21.67 -26.77 -20.60
N THR A 134 21.14 -27.98 -20.81
CA THR A 134 19.69 -28.23 -20.84
C THR A 134 19.14 -28.66 -19.49
N ASP A 135 20.02 -29.04 -18.58
CA ASP A 135 19.72 -29.44 -17.21
C ASP A 135 19.59 -28.23 -16.29
N GLU A 136 18.79 -28.40 -15.25
CA GLU A 136 18.63 -27.43 -14.18
C GLU A 136 19.73 -27.63 -13.14
N ARG A 137 20.31 -26.54 -12.64
CA ARG A 137 21.15 -26.62 -11.44
C ARG A 137 20.31 -27.04 -10.23
N SER A 138 20.78 -28.05 -9.50
CA SER A 138 20.11 -28.49 -8.28
C SER A 138 20.07 -27.37 -7.24
N MET A 139 18.87 -27.09 -6.73
CA MET A 139 18.64 -26.04 -5.75
C MET A 139 17.49 -26.39 -4.80
N THR A 140 17.55 -25.83 -3.59
CA THR A 140 16.50 -25.91 -2.58
C THR A 140 16.14 -24.52 -2.07
N PHE A 141 14.93 -24.39 -1.56
CA PHE A 141 14.40 -23.12 -1.07
C PHE A 141 13.93 -23.27 0.38
N GLY A 142 14.16 -22.24 1.20
CA GLY A 142 13.61 -22.14 2.54
C GLY A 142 13.13 -20.72 2.78
N SER A 143 12.15 -20.53 3.67
CA SER A 143 11.69 -19.19 4.04
C SER A 143 11.77 -18.99 5.54
N SER A 144 12.14 -17.79 5.98
CA SER A 144 12.01 -17.41 7.39
C SER A 144 10.55 -17.16 7.78
N PHE A 145 9.69 -16.77 6.83
CA PHE A 145 8.27 -16.55 7.05
C PHE A 145 7.40 -16.96 5.85
N GLY A 146 6.24 -17.54 6.13
CA GLY A 146 5.32 -18.01 5.10
C GLY A 146 5.79 -19.27 4.39
N SER A 147 5.35 -19.46 3.16
CA SER A 147 5.58 -20.68 2.39
C SER A 147 6.19 -20.39 1.02
N VAL A 148 7.00 -21.33 0.54
CA VAL A 148 7.56 -21.30 -0.81
C VAL A 148 7.05 -22.51 -1.54
N SER A 149 6.43 -22.29 -2.70
CA SER A 149 6.11 -23.35 -3.65
C SER A 149 7.01 -23.24 -4.88
N ARG A 150 7.43 -24.39 -5.38
CA ARG A 150 8.32 -24.50 -6.54
C ARG A 150 7.53 -25.02 -7.72
N GLY A 151 7.63 -24.32 -8.85
CA GLY A 151 7.10 -24.78 -10.14
C GLY A 151 8.02 -25.80 -10.82
N SER A 152 7.61 -26.24 -12.01
CA SER A 152 8.44 -27.05 -12.88
C SER A 152 9.53 -26.20 -13.55
N TYR A 153 10.67 -26.81 -13.81
CA TYR A 153 11.72 -26.21 -14.63
C TYR A 153 11.30 -26.15 -16.10
N ASN A 154 11.47 -24.99 -16.72
CA ASN A 154 11.29 -24.79 -18.15
C ASN A 154 12.66 -24.76 -18.83
N SER A 155 13.02 -25.84 -19.53
CA SER A 155 14.28 -25.97 -20.26
C SER A 155 14.40 -25.08 -21.49
N SER A 156 13.28 -24.55 -22.03
CA SER A 156 13.33 -23.61 -23.16
C SER A 156 13.72 -22.20 -22.75
N THR A 157 13.49 -21.83 -21.48
CA THR A 157 13.82 -20.51 -20.92
C THR A 157 14.83 -20.61 -19.77
N PHE A 158 15.35 -21.80 -19.50
CA PHE A 158 16.24 -22.11 -18.37
C PHE A 158 15.71 -21.59 -17.02
N THR A 159 14.39 -21.63 -16.81
CA THR A 159 13.73 -20.96 -15.69
C THR A 159 13.02 -21.93 -14.77
N THR A 160 13.23 -21.78 -13.46
CA THR A 160 12.36 -22.35 -12.43
C THR A 160 11.63 -21.22 -11.73
N THR A 161 10.31 -21.20 -11.85
CA THR A 161 9.47 -20.25 -11.11
C THR A 161 9.24 -20.75 -9.69
N ILE A 162 9.37 -19.85 -8.71
CA ILE A 162 8.91 -20.06 -7.35
C ILE A 162 7.86 -19.01 -6.99
N THR A 163 6.95 -19.40 -6.10
CA THR A 163 5.98 -18.49 -5.50
C THR A 163 6.26 -18.45 -4.00
N TRP A 164 6.59 -17.27 -3.49
CA TRP A 164 6.77 -17.02 -2.06
C TRP A 164 5.55 -16.26 -1.53
N THR A 165 4.82 -16.89 -0.62
CA THR A 165 3.64 -16.32 0.01
C THR A 165 3.92 -16.05 1.48
N ILE A 166 3.77 -14.79 1.88
CA ILE A 166 3.89 -14.31 3.24
C ILE A 166 2.46 -14.08 3.76
N PRO A 167 2.08 -14.69 4.89
CA PRO A 167 0.74 -14.56 5.41
C PRO A 167 0.47 -13.13 5.87
N GLU A 168 -0.80 -12.77 5.95
CA GLU A 168 -1.23 -11.58 6.69
C GLU A 168 -0.77 -11.64 8.16
N ASN A 169 -0.82 -10.51 8.85
CA ASN A 169 -0.34 -10.34 10.21
C ASN A 169 1.17 -10.61 10.40
N THR A 170 1.96 -10.63 9.32
CA THR A 170 3.42 -10.67 9.39
C THR A 170 3.97 -9.28 9.69
N GLN A 171 4.89 -9.18 10.66
CA GLN A 171 5.65 -7.95 10.86
C GLN A 171 6.76 -7.83 9.82
N LEU A 172 6.68 -6.79 8.98
CA LEU A 172 7.73 -6.43 8.06
C LEU A 172 8.63 -5.36 8.69
N PRO A 173 9.89 -5.68 8.99
CA PRO A 173 10.86 -4.67 9.39
C PRO A 173 11.25 -3.80 8.18
N VAL A 174 12.08 -2.79 8.43
CA VAL A 174 12.86 -2.18 7.35
C VAL A 174 13.69 -3.25 6.65
N ALA A 175 13.70 -3.24 5.32
CA ALA A 175 14.49 -4.17 4.53
C ALA A 175 15.98 -4.07 4.92
N LYS A 176 16.56 -5.20 5.31
CA LYS A 176 17.95 -5.30 5.79
C LYS A 176 18.53 -6.67 5.50
N ARG A 177 19.84 -6.80 5.65
CA ARG A 177 20.57 -8.08 5.64
C ARG A 177 20.52 -8.77 7.01
N GLY A 178 20.81 -10.06 7.04
CA GLY A 178 21.06 -10.84 8.27
C GLY A 178 19.81 -11.42 8.96
N SER A 179 20.02 -11.99 10.15
CA SER A 179 19.08 -12.91 10.84
C SER A 179 17.73 -12.33 11.25
N GLY A 180 17.56 -11.00 11.19
CA GLY A 180 16.29 -10.33 11.47
C GLY A 180 15.49 -9.93 10.22
N ALA A 181 15.86 -10.41 9.04
CA ALA A 181 15.17 -10.12 7.79
C ALA A 181 14.08 -11.17 7.49
N VAL A 182 12.93 -10.70 7.00
CA VAL A 182 11.94 -11.58 6.35
C VAL A 182 12.54 -11.97 5.00
N ASN A 183 12.76 -13.26 4.74
CA ASN A 183 13.53 -13.67 3.57
C ASN A 183 13.13 -15.04 3.04
N VAL A 184 13.49 -15.25 1.78
CA VAL A 184 13.62 -16.58 1.18
C VAL A 184 15.10 -16.86 0.92
N LEU A 185 15.56 -18.01 1.41
CA LEU A 185 16.87 -18.60 1.16
C LEU A 185 16.81 -19.46 -0.11
N PHE A 186 17.76 -19.22 -1.00
CA PHE A 186 18.11 -20.04 -2.15
C PHE A 186 19.41 -20.76 -1.82
N THR A 187 19.38 -22.09 -1.77
CA THR A 187 20.61 -22.89 -1.67
C THR A 187 20.88 -23.55 -3.01
N PHE A 188 21.92 -23.08 -3.68
CA PHE A 188 22.40 -23.63 -4.93
C PHE A 188 23.47 -24.69 -4.66
N ARG A 189 23.29 -25.88 -5.23
CA ARG A 189 24.36 -26.89 -5.25
C ARG A 189 25.41 -26.52 -6.29
N ASP A 190 26.47 -27.33 -6.36
CA ASP A 190 27.45 -27.17 -7.44
C ASP A 190 26.76 -27.27 -8.80
N GLY A 191 27.01 -26.29 -9.68
CA GLY A 191 26.40 -26.18 -11.00
C GLY A 191 27.19 -26.86 -12.12
N ALA A 192 28.10 -27.79 -11.81
CA ALA A 192 28.80 -28.55 -12.83
C ALA A 192 27.81 -29.35 -13.70
N SER A 193 27.86 -29.13 -15.01
CA SER A 193 27.20 -29.97 -16.00
C SER A 193 28.18 -30.39 -17.10
N SER A 194 27.73 -31.28 -17.99
CA SER A 194 28.51 -31.70 -19.17
C SER A 194 28.77 -30.56 -20.18
N LYS A 195 28.14 -29.39 -19.98
CA LYS A 195 28.16 -28.24 -20.89
C LYS A 195 28.79 -27.00 -20.23
N GLY A 196 29.57 -27.22 -19.19
CA GLY A 196 30.14 -26.17 -18.36
C GLY A 196 29.29 -25.89 -17.13
N ARG A 197 29.62 -24.82 -16.42
CA ARG A 197 29.01 -24.51 -15.13
C ARG A 197 27.73 -23.69 -15.35
N ILE A 198 26.64 -24.10 -14.71
CA ILE A 198 25.38 -23.35 -14.65
C ILE A 198 25.49 -22.34 -13.52
N THR A 199 25.40 -21.06 -13.84
CA THR A 199 25.20 -19.97 -12.88
C THR A 199 23.75 -19.52 -12.94
N ASN A 200 23.26 -18.85 -11.89
CA ASN A 200 21.87 -18.43 -11.80
C ASN A 200 21.73 -16.95 -11.45
N LYS A 201 20.68 -16.32 -11.95
CA LYS A 201 20.17 -15.05 -11.44
C LYS A 201 18.75 -15.21 -10.92
N ILE A 202 18.32 -14.27 -10.09
CA ILE A 202 16.99 -14.25 -9.48
C ILE A 202 16.25 -13.03 -9.99
N ILE A 203 15.03 -13.22 -10.48
CA ILE A 203 14.17 -12.17 -10.99
C ILE A 203 12.86 -12.15 -10.21
N ILE A 204 12.54 -11.04 -9.55
CA ILE A 204 11.20 -10.83 -9.01
C ILE A 204 10.32 -10.35 -10.15
N ARG A 205 9.36 -11.17 -10.59
CA ARG A 205 8.52 -10.88 -11.75
C ARG A 205 7.30 -10.04 -11.39
N SER A 206 6.68 -10.36 -10.26
CA SER A 206 5.47 -9.70 -9.80
C SER A 206 5.29 -9.84 -8.29
N VAL A 207 4.57 -8.90 -7.71
CA VAL A 207 4.12 -8.92 -6.32
C VAL A 207 2.63 -8.59 -6.26
N SER A 208 1.90 -9.24 -5.36
CA SER A 208 0.54 -8.88 -4.97
C SER A 208 0.45 -8.70 -3.46
N GLY A 209 -0.48 -7.89 -2.98
CA GLY A 209 -0.62 -7.56 -1.55
C GLY A 209 0.35 -6.46 -1.07
N GLY A 210 1.00 -5.77 -2.00
CA GLY A 210 1.90 -4.63 -1.79
C GLY A 210 2.55 -4.19 -3.10
N THR A 211 3.35 -3.13 -3.05
CA THR A 211 4.06 -2.57 -4.21
C THR A 211 5.54 -2.48 -3.90
N ILE A 212 6.40 -3.12 -4.70
CA ILE A 212 7.86 -2.91 -4.53
C ILE A 212 8.24 -1.57 -5.14
N VAL A 213 8.74 -0.67 -4.30
CA VAL A 213 9.20 0.68 -4.68
C VAL A 213 10.73 0.83 -4.60
N SER A 214 11.41 -0.11 -3.94
CA SER A 214 12.87 -0.12 -3.81
C SER A 214 13.41 -1.54 -3.99
N PRO A 215 14.51 -1.75 -4.75
CA PRO A 215 15.37 -0.73 -5.37
C PRO A 215 14.77 -0.10 -6.64
N GLN A 216 13.76 -0.75 -7.24
CA GLN A 216 13.02 -0.29 -8.41
C GLN A 216 11.68 -1.03 -8.46
N THR A 217 10.80 -0.66 -9.39
CA THR A 217 9.56 -1.42 -9.63
C THR A 217 9.85 -2.76 -10.33
N VAL A 218 9.00 -3.75 -10.10
CA VAL A 218 9.09 -5.05 -10.79
C VAL A 218 8.98 -4.91 -12.32
N PRO A 219 9.70 -5.72 -13.11
CA PRO A 219 10.58 -6.81 -12.68
C PRO A 219 11.93 -6.33 -12.11
N ILE A 220 12.48 -7.09 -11.15
CA ILE A 220 13.76 -6.78 -10.51
C ILE A 220 14.72 -7.94 -10.74
N ASP A 221 15.82 -7.68 -11.43
CA ASP A 221 16.84 -8.66 -11.81
C ASP A 221 18.08 -8.51 -10.91
N SER A 222 18.44 -9.56 -10.18
CA SER A 222 19.59 -9.57 -9.27
C SER A 222 20.91 -9.22 -9.96
N SER A 223 21.10 -9.60 -11.22
CA SER A 223 22.31 -9.28 -11.98
C SER A 223 22.45 -7.79 -12.37
N VAL A 224 21.34 -7.06 -12.32
CA VAL A 224 21.29 -5.62 -12.60
C VAL A 224 21.43 -4.82 -11.32
N VAL A 225 20.62 -5.14 -10.30
CA VAL A 225 20.62 -4.40 -9.02
C VAL A 225 21.79 -4.79 -8.12
N ARG A 226 22.35 -5.98 -8.34
CA ARG A 226 23.48 -6.58 -7.61
C ARG A 226 23.15 -6.88 -6.15
N ASP A 227 24.04 -7.61 -5.50
CA ASP A 227 23.89 -7.93 -4.09
C ASP A 227 24.10 -6.68 -3.22
N ALA A 228 23.30 -6.53 -2.18
CA ALA A 228 23.52 -5.50 -1.16
C ALA A 228 24.87 -5.71 -0.44
N ASN A 229 25.38 -6.94 -0.41
CA ASN A 229 26.71 -7.25 0.09
C ASN A 229 27.79 -7.15 -0.99
N GLN A 230 28.28 -5.93 -1.23
CA GLN A 230 29.35 -5.69 -2.21
C GLN A 230 30.70 -6.33 -1.83
N GLY A 231 30.85 -6.82 -0.59
CA GLY A 231 32.02 -7.58 -0.14
C GLY A 231 31.86 -9.11 -0.22
N ALA A 232 30.74 -9.61 -0.76
CA ALA A 232 30.55 -11.05 -0.97
C ALA A 232 31.50 -11.59 -2.05
N VAL A 233 31.65 -12.92 -2.10
CA VAL A 233 32.44 -13.61 -3.14
C VAL A 233 31.86 -13.38 -4.54
N SER A 234 30.52 -13.31 -4.63
CA SER A 234 29.77 -13.07 -5.87
C SER A 234 28.85 -11.85 -5.74
N PRO A 235 29.40 -10.62 -5.69
CA PRO A 235 28.61 -9.42 -5.44
C PRO A 235 27.78 -8.98 -6.64
N ASN A 236 27.97 -9.63 -7.80
CA ASN A 236 27.32 -9.30 -9.07
C ASN A 236 25.84 -9.75 -9.13
N GLY A 237 25.31 -10.39 -8.09
CA GLY A 237 23.94 -10.92 -8.08
C GLY A 237 23.73 -12.13 -9.00
N ILE A 238 24.83 -12.80 -9.37
CA ILE A 238 24.86 -14.10 -10.02
C ILE A 238 25.40 -15.10 -9.00
N TYR A 239 24.80 -16.29 -8.96
CA TYR A 239 25.09 -17.32 -7.95
C TYR A 239 25.48 -18.63 -8.59
#